data_AF-A0A7S7UVI4-F1
#
_entry.id   AF-A0A7S7UVI4-F1
#
_cell.length_a   1.000
_cell.length_b   1.000
_cell.length_c   1.000
_cell.angle_alpha   90.00
_cell.angle_beta   90.00
_cell.angle_gamma   90.00
#
_symmetry.space_group_name_H-M   'P 1'
#
loop_
_entity.id
_entity.type
_entity.pdbx_description
1 polymer ?
#
loop_
_entity_poly.entity_id
_entity_poly.type
_entity_poly.pdbx_seq_one_letter_code
_entity_poly.pdbx_strand_id
1 'polypeptide(L)'
;MIVELFGPPGAGKTTFAHALAKRLQERGLRAELKLSYRPVEHLQPPAPRMTPAAQYRYLAMRLRRPLVEMLVIARHPLVNARDVRTAAHLVRSLPPASVFASFKMAQYALRLSHSWHEKAGAAHVVLFDQAFVQAVCSLALLAGGVDDTLIGSALAWAPKSDLLVRLIAPLDLLKARLHDRQNVQSALEQLFEPNLSRSLASARMVDRLSDVLQQQGRSVLSASSVDQSSLEESVCRIEREVTSRLQSCTQNNALRPAVRAVAPFRAGDGYE
;
A
#
# COMPACT_ATOMS: atom_id res chain seq x y z
N MET A 1 -9.85 -8.40 -7.51
CA MET A 1 -8.96 -7.46 -8.25
C MET A 1 -8.40 -6.45 -7.27
N ILE A 2 -7.09 -6.20 -7.27
CA ILE A 2 -6.42 -5.21 -6.42
C ILE A 2 -6.01 -3.99 -7.24
N VAL A 3 -6.46 -2.81 -6.83
CA VAL A 3 -5.99 -1.51 -7.32
C VAL A 3 -5.11 -0.88 -6.26
N GLU A 4 -3.94 -0.44 -6.65
CA GLU A 4 -2.97 0.20 -5.77
C GLU A 4 -2.73 1.65 -6.19
N LEU A 5 -2.93 2.57 -5.26
CA LEU A 5 -2.60 3.96 -5.43
C LEU A 5 -1.21 4.26 -4.86
N PHE A 6 -0.46 5.11 -5.54
CA PHE A 6 0.81 5.65 -5.05
C PHE A 6 1.01 7.08 -5.53
N GLY A 7 1.90 7.82 -4.88
CA GLY A 7 2.07 9.25 -5.15
C GLY A 7 2.70 10.01 -3.99
N PRO A 8 3.16 11.25 -4.19
CA PRO A 8 3.79 12.01 -3.12
C PRO A 8 2.81 12.29 -1.97
N PRO A 9 3.33 12.55 -0.75
CA PRO A 9 2.54 13.10 0.34
C PRO A 9 1.80 14.37 -0.11
N GLY A 10 0.52 14.52 0.24
CA GLY A 10 -0.29 15.68 -0.19
C GLY A 10 -0.96 15.57 -1.58
N ALA A 11 -0.67 14.52 -2.36
CA ALA A 11 -1.24 14.34 -3.69
C ALA A 11 -2.74 13.97 -3.72
N GLY A 12 -3.40 13.82 -2.57
CA GLY A 12 -4.83 13.49 -2.50
C GLY A 12 -5.18 12.01 -2.68
N LYS A 13 -4.22 11.08 -2.49
CA LYS A 13 -4.43 9.62 -2.61
C LYS A 13 -5.67 9.12 -1.85
N THR A 14 -5.79 9.46 -0.57
CA THR A 14 -6.92 9.02 0.27
C THR A 14 -8.25 9.60 -0.23
N THR A 15 -8.27 10.88 -0.61
CA THR A 15 -9.44 11.53 -1.21
C THR A 15 -9.86 10.84 -2.51
N PHE A 16 -8.91 10.57 -3.40
CA PHE A 16 -9.14 9.85 -4.65
C PHE A 16 -9.65 8.43 -4.39
N ALA A 17 -9.06 7.71 -3.42
CA ALA A 17 -9.46 6.36 -3.08
C ALA A 17 -10.91 6.28 -2.60
N HIS A 18 -11.34 7.23 -1.75
CA HIS A 18 -12.73 7.33 -1.32
C HIS A 18 -13.68 7.64 -2.48
N ALA A 19 -13.32 8.61 -3.33
CA ALA A 19 -14.13 8.96 -4.49
C ALA A 19 -14.29 7.78 -5.46
N LEU A 20 -13.20 7.05 -5.74
CA LEU A 20 -13.23 5.86 -6.58
C LEU A 20 -14.02 4.73 -5.94
N ALA A 21 -13.82 4.44 -4.65
CA ALA A 21 -14.58 3.42 -3.92
C ALA A 21 -16.09 3.68 -4.02
N LYS A 22 -16.49 4.92 -3.72
CA LYS A 22 -17.89 5.36 -3.80
C LYS A 22 -18.43 5.20 -5.21
N ARG A 23 -17.69 5.66 -6.23
CA ARG A 23 -18.09 5.56 -7.63
C ARG A 23 -18.29 4.11 -8.09
N LEU A 24 -17.40 3.21 -7.72
CA LEU A 24 -17.53 1.78 -8.04
C LEU A 24 -18.78 1.18 -7.37
N GLN A 25 -19.03 1.52 -6.11
CA GLN A 25 -20.23 1.08 -5.38
C GLN A 25 -21.53 1.61 -5.99
N GLU A 26 -21.58 2.88 -6.39
CA GLU A 26 -22.72 3.49 -7.10
C GLU A 26 -23.02 2.78 -8.44
N ARG A 27 -22.01 2.16 -9.05
CA ARG A 27 -22.15 1.34 -10.26
C ARG A 27 -22.51 -0.12 -10.00
N GLY A 28 -22.78 -0.48 -8.74
CA GLY A 28 -23.11 -1.84 -8.33
C GLY A 28 -21.91 -2.77 -8.18
N LEU A 29 -20.67 -2.27 -8.30
CA LEU A 29 -19.48 -3.06 -8.05
C LEU A 29 -19.19 -3.12 -6.56
N ARG A 30 -18.93 -4.32 -6.02
CA ARG A 30 -18.42 -4.45 -4.67
C ARG A 30 -16.99 -3.91 -4.65
N ALA A 31 -16.76 -2.83 -3.90
CA ALA A 31 -15.44 -2.24 -3.70
C ALA A 31 -15.17 -2.07 -2.20
N GLU A 32 -13.99 -2.52 -1.76
CA GLU A 32 -13.48 -2.37 -0.39
C GLU A 32 -12.27 -1.45 -0.41
N LEU A 33 -12.27 -0.42 0.42
CA LEU A 33 -11.13 0.49 0.58
C LEU A 33 -10.28 0.08 1.78
N LYS A 34 -9.01 -0.24 1.52
CA LYS A 34 -7.97 -0.41 2.52
C LYS A 34 -7.16 0.89 2.60
N LEU A 35 -7.47 1.68 3.61
CA LEU A 35 -6.67 2.84 3.95
C LEU A 35 -5.34 2.40 4.56
N SER A 36 -4.30 3.17 4.25
CA SER A 36 -2.95 2.94 4.72
C SER A 36 -2.98 2.78 6.22
N TYR A 37 -2.36 1.71 6.71
CA TYR A 37 -2.13 1.54 8.13
C TYR A 37 -1.12 2.62 8.58
N ARG A 38 -1.62 3.81 8.91
CA ARG A 38 -0.90 4.83 9.64
C ARG A 38 -1.09 4.48 11.11
N PRO A 39 -0.03 4.11 11.85
CA PRO A 39 -0.14 3.74 13.27
C PRO A 39 -0.61 4.89 14.21
N VAL A 40 -1.23 5.96 13.69
CA VAL A 40 -1.40 7.23 14.40
C VAL A 40 -2.80 7.84 14.31
N GLU A 41 -3.73 7.31 13.50
CA GLU A 41 -5.00 8.04 13.26
C GLU A 41 -6.14 7.74 14.25
N HIS A 42 -5.93 6.96 15.33
CA HIS A 42 -7.02 6.52 16.23
C HIS A 42 -6.79 6.81 17.73
N LEU A 43 -6.00 7.82 18.08
CA LEU A 43 -5.91 8.26 19.48
C LEU A 43 -5.94 9.78 19.56
N GLN A 44 -6.95 10.28 20.27
CA GLN A 44 -7.14 11.69 20.58
C GLN A 44 -5.83 12.30 21.13
N PRO A 45 -5.55 13.58 20.81
CA PRO A 45 -4.41 14.27 21.37
C PRO A 45 -4.49 14.25 22.90
N PRO A 46 -3.36 14.06 23.61
CA PRO A 46 -3.34 14.16 25.06
C PRO A 46 -3.76 15.58 25.48
N ALA A 47 -4.63 15.66 26.50
CA ALA A 47 -5.03 16.94 27.07
C ALA A 47 -3.79 17.74 27.55
N PRO A 48 -3.82 19.09 27.54
CA PRO A 48 -2.59 19.93 27.61
C PRO A 48 -1.84 19.96 28.95
N ARG A 49 -2.00 18.97 29.85
CA ARG A 49 -1.41 18.97 31.20
C ARG A 49 -1.07 17.55 31.71
N MET A 50 -0.22 16.81 30.99
CA MET A 50 0.25 15.50 31.45
C MET A 50 1.62 15.58 32.15
N THR A 51 1.74 14.87 33.28
CA THR A 51 2.99 14.70 34.03
C THR A 51 4.01 13.84 33.25
N PRO A 52 5.33 13.95 33.54
CA PRO A 52 6.36 13.17 32.85
C PRO A 52 6.14 11.64 32.91
N ALA A 53 5.63 11.13 34.03
CA ALA A 53 5.28 9.71 34.19
C ALA A 53 4.08 9.28 33.32
N ALA A 54 3.11 10.18 33.10
CA ALA A 54 1.98 9.95 32.20
C ALA A 54 2.40 9.98 30.73
N GLN A 55 3.38 10.83 30.36
CA GLN A 55 4.00 10.81 29.02
C GLN A 55 4.72 9.48 28.76
N TYR A 56 5.48 8.96 29.72
CA TYR A 56 6.14 7.65 29.60
C TYR A 56 5.14 6.50 29.47
N ARG A 57 4.06 6.49 30.27
CA ARG A 57 2.98 5.50 30.15
C ARG A 57 2.24 5.60 28.82
N TYR A 58 2.00 6.81 28.31
CA TYR A 58 1.40 7.02 27.00
C TYR A 58 2.31 6.51 25.87
N LEU A 59 3.62 6.79 25.93
CA LEU A 59 4.61 6.27 24.97
C LEU A 59 4.70 4.73 25.02
N ALA A 60 4.68 4.15 26.22
CA ALA A 60 4.69 2.70 26.42
C ALA A 60 3.39 2.02 25.92
N MET A 61 2.22 2.62 26.17
CA MET A 61 0.94 2.13 25.63
C MET A 61 0.87 2.26 24.10
N ARG A 62 1.44 3.33 23.54
CA ARG A 62 1.54 3.59 22.09
C ARG A 62 2.39 2.54 21.35
N LEU A 63 3.36 1.94 22.03
CA LEU A 63 4.17 0.82 21.50
C LEU A 63 3.55 -0.56 21.73
N ARG A 64 2.61 -0.69 22.69
CA ARG A 64 2.08 -1.99 23.10
C ARG A 64 1.17 -2.64 22.05
N ARG A 65 0.23 -1.90 21.46
CA ARG A 65 -0.69 -2.44 20.43
C ARG A 65 0.05 -2.84 19.13
N PRO A 66 0.99 -2.03 18.62
CA PRO A 66 1.77 -2.43 17.46
C PRO A 66 2.63 -3.70 17.68
N LEU A 67 3.23 -3.82 18.88
CA LEU A 67 4.01 -5.00 19.28
C LEU A 67 3.14 -6.24 19.50
N VAL A 68 1.94 -6.11 20.08
CA VAL A 68 0.99 -7.21 20.27
C VAL A 68 0.50 -7.75 18.95
N GLU A 69 0.10 -6.90 18.01
CA GLU A 69 -0.27 -7.32 16.65
C GLU A 69 0.91 -7.99 15.92
N MET A 70 2.15 -7.52 16.14
CA MET A 70 3.34 -8.22 15.63
C MET A 70 3.53 -9.59 16.26
N LEU A 71 3.36 -9.73 17.57
CA LEU A 71 3.41 -11.00 18.27
C LEU A 71 2.30 -11.95 17.81
N VAL A 72 1.10 -11.45 17.51
CA VAL A 72 0.00 -12.26 16.96
C VAL A 72 0.32 -12.78 15.55
N ILE A 73 0.85 -11.91 14.67
CA ILE A 73 1.28 -12.33 13.32
C ILE A 73 2.49 -13.29 13.40
N ALA A 74 3.44 -13.03 14.30
CA ALA A 74 4.64 -13.85 14.50
C ALA A 74 4.36 -15.17 15.23
N ARG A 75 3.25 -15.29 15.98
CA ARG A 75 2.83 -16.52 16.69
C ARG A 75 2.29 -17.60 15.77
N HIS A 76 2.02 -17.28 14.51
CA HIS A 76 1.70 -18.27 13.46
C HIS A 76 2.74 -18.23 12.33
N PRO A 77 4.02 -18.53 12.64
CA PRO A 77 5.13 -18.32 11.71
C PRO A 77 5.04 -19.19 10.45
N LEU A 78 4.40 -20.36 10.53
CA LEU A 78 4.18 -21.24 9.38
C LEU A 78 3.09 -20.72 8.43
N VAL A 79 2.02 -20.11 8.98
CA VAL A 79 0.92 -19.54 8.19
C VAL A 79 1.35 -18.21 7.55
N ASN A 80 2.12 -17.41 8.28
CA ASN A 80 2.56 -16.08 7.85
C ASN A 80 3.99 -16.07 7.29
N ALA A 81 4.58 -17.22 6.98
CA ALA A 81 5.95 -17.34 6.47
C ALA A 81 6.18 -16.49 5.21
N ARG A 82 5.17 -16.44 4.34
CA ARG A 82 5.19 -15.63 3.11
C ARG A 82 5.20 -14.13 3.42
N ASP A 83 4.45 -13.70 4.42
CA ASP A 83 4.38 -12.29 4.83
C ASP A 83 5.69 -11.83 5.47
N VAL A 84 6.22 -12.65 6.37
CA VAL A 84 7.52 -12.41 7.01
C VAL A 84 8.64 -12.38 5.98
N ARG A 85 8.64 -13.31 5.01
CA ARG A 85 9.62 -13.34 3.93
C ARG A 85 9.56 -12.09 3.06
N THR A 86 8.35 -11.66 2.68
CA THR A 86 8.15 -10.45 1.87
C THR A 86 8.67 -9.22 2.61
N ALA A 87 8.27 -9.05 3.88
CA ALA A 87 8.71 -7.93 4.70
C ALA A 87 10.23 -7.91 4.92
N ALA A 88 10.81 -9.05 5.27
CA ALA A 88 12.25 -9.17 5.51
C ALA A 88 13.06 -8.94 4.23
N HIS A 89 12.59 -9.42 3.08
CA HIS A 89 13.26 -9.18 1.81
C HIS A 89 13.25 -7.69 1.45
N LEU A 90 12.09 -7.03 1.50
CA LEU A 90 11.99 -5.61 1.16
C LEU A 90 12.92 -4.73 2.02
N VAL A 91 12.96 -4.97 3.33
CA VAL A 91 13.85 -4.23 4.25
C VAL A 91 15.33 -4.56 4.00
N ARG A 92 15.67 -5.78 3.59
CA ARG A 92 17.06 -6.14 3.26
C ARG A 92 17.52 -5.61 1.90
N SER A 93 16.62 -5.55 0.91
CA SER A 93 16.94 -5.01 -0.41
C SER A 93 17.16 -3.50 -0.38
N LEU A 94 16.46 -2.80 0.51
CA LEU A 94 16.54 -1.35 0.67
C LEU A 94 16.70 -1.00 2.15
N PRO A 95 17.86 -1.31 2.76
CA PRO A 95 18.05 -1.17 4.20
C PRO A 95 18.00 0.31 4.60
N PRO A 96 17.06 0.71 5.49
CA PRO A 96 17.05 2.05 6.04
C PRO A 96 18.36 2.36 6.77
N ALA A 97 18.77 3.63 6.73
CA ALA A 97 19.99 4.08 7.40
C ALA A 97 19.94 3.96 8.94
N SER A 98 18.75 3.78 9.54
CA SER A 98 18.59 3.64 11.00
C SER A 98 17.83 2.38 11.38
N VAL A 99 18.28 1.73 12.46
CA VAL A 99 17.66 0.50 13.00
C VAL A 99 16.19 0.70 13.36
N PHE A 100 15.84 1.87 13.90
CA PHE A 100 14.46 2.21 14.22
C PHE A 100 13.59 2.28 12.95
N ALA A 101 14.09 2.90 11.88
CA ALA A 101 13.39 2.94 10.60
C ALA A 101 13.27 1.54 9.99
N SER A 102 14.29 0.69 10.10
CA SER A 102 14.25 -0.71 9.68
C SER A 102 13.16 -1.50 10.40
N PHE A 103 13.07 -1.36 11.73
CA PHE A 103 12.02 -2.01 12.50
C PHE A 103 10.62 -1.52 12.10
N LYS A 104 10.43 -0.20 12.01
CA LYS A 104 9.16 0.41 11.58
C LYS A 104 8.75 -0.08 10.18
N MET A 105 9.69 -0.14 9.24
CA MET A 105 9.40 -0.59 7.88
C MET A 105 9.13 -2.09 7.80
N ALA A 106 9.84 -2.91 8.58
CA ALA A 106 9.55 -4.34 8.69
C ALA A 106 8.13 -4.57 9.20
N GLN A 107 7.73 -3.82 10.23
CA GLN A 107 6.38 -3.90 10.78
C GLN A 107 5.31 -3.48 9.78
N TYR A 108 5.52 -2.37 9.08
CA TYR A 108 4.60 -1.89 8.05
C TYR A 108 4.48 -2.91 6.90
N ALA A 109 5.61 -3.40 6.38
CA ALA A 109 5.62 -4.36 5.29
C ALA A 109 4.98 -5.70 5.67
N LEU A 110 5.16 -6.17 6.91
CA LEU A 110 4.52 -7.39 7.40
C LEU A 110 2.99 -7.29 7.39
N ARG A 111 2.46 -6.18 7.91
CA ARG A 111 1.01 -5.94 7.99
C ARG A 111 0.39 -5.72 6.62
N LEU A 112 1.09 -4.96 5.78
CA LEU A 112 0.69 -4.76 4.41
C LEU A 112 0.63 -6.10 3.67
N SER A 113 1.64 -6.95 3.84
CA SER A 113 1.66 -8.28 3.24
C SER A 113 0.51 -9.15 3.72
N HIS A 114 0.23 -9.14 5.01
CA HIS A 114 -0.89 -9.89 5.56
C HIS A 114 -2.23 -9.43 4.97
N SER A 115 -2.50 -8.12 5.02
CA SER A 115 -3.73 -7.55 4.44
C SER A 115 -3.81 -7.75 2.93
N TRP A 116 -2.68 -7.80 2.23
CA TRP A 116 -2.65 -8.04 0.80
C TRP A 116 -3.04 -9.48 0.49
N HIS A 117 -2.41 -10.46 1.13
CA HIS A 117 -2.66 -11.87 0.85
C HIS A 117 -4.07 -12.30 1.28
N GLU A 118 -4.61 -11.75 2.37
CA GLU A 118 -6.01 -11.94 2.76
C GLU A 118 -6.98 -11.50 1.63
N LYS A 119 -6.60 -10.49 0.84
CA LYS A 119 -7.45 -9.86 -0.17
C LYS A 119 -7.11 -10.22 -1.61
N ALA A 120 -5.98 -10.88 -1.86
CA ALA A 120 -5.55 -11.28 -3.20
C ALA A 120 -6.52 -12.23 -3.91
N GLY A 121 -7.32 -13.00 -3.15
CA GLY A 121 -8.36 -13.88 -3.68
C GLY A 121 -9.78 -13.32 -3.63
N ALA A 122 -9.96 -12.04 -3.27
CA ALA A 122 -11.28 -11.46 -3.11
C ALA A 122 -12.04 -11.37 -4.44
N ALA A 123 -13.32 -11.77 -4.43
CA ALA A 123 -14.22 -11.68 -5.58
C ALA A 123 -14.65 -10.24 -5.91
N HIS A 124 -14.21 -9.26 -5.13
CA HIS A 124 -14.53 -7.84 -5.27
C HIS A 124 -13.28 -7.00 -5.57
N VAL A 125 -13.49 -5.72 -5.87
CA VAL A 125 -12.40 -4.76 -6.07
C VAL A 125 -11.87 -4.34 -4.70
N VAL A 126 -10.57 -4.41 -4.50
CA VAL A 126 -9.90 -3.95 -3.29
C VAL A 126 -8.98 -2.81 -3.65
N LEU A 127 -9.24 -1.62 -3.10
CA LEU A 127 -8.46 -0.43 -3.31
C LEU A 127 -7.49 -0.24 -2.15
N PHE A 128 -6.19 -0.17 -2.42
CA PHE A 128 -5.20 0.25 -1.44
C PHE A 128 -4.79 1.69 -1.75
N ASP A 129 -5.02 2.63 -0.84
CA ASP A 129 -4.60 4.02 -1.05
C ASP A 129 -3.08 4.21 -0.93
N GLN A 130 -2.40 3.25 -0.29
CA GLN A 130 -0.96 3.05 -0.22
C GLN A 130 -0.67 1.56 -0.03
N ALA A 131 0.14 0.96 -0.91
CA ALA A 131 0.63 -0.41 -0.75
C ALA A 131 2.12 -0.53 -1.08
N PHE A 132 2.53 -1.61 -1.74
CA PHE A 132 3.92 -2.01 -1.85
C PHE A 132 4.78 -1.04 -2.65
N VAL A 133 4.26 -0.39 -3.69
CA VAL A 133 4.97 0.66 -4.43
C VAL A 133 5.29 1.83 -3.51
N GLN A 134 4.34 2.22 -2.64
CA GLN A 134 4.56 3.26 -1.64
C GLN A 134 5.52 2.80 -0.53
N ALA A 135 5.50 1.51 -0.16
CA ALA A 135 6.44 0.91 0.78
C ALA A 135 7.88 0.96 0.25
N VAL A 136 8.09 0.58 -1.02
CA VAL A 136 9.37 0.65 -1.72
C VAL A 136 9.83 2.10 -1.85
N CYS A 137 8.93 3.04 -2.16
CA CYS A 137 9.24 4.48 -2.14
C CYS A 137 9.79 4.93 -0.78
N SER A 138 9.11 4.53 0.29
CA SER A 138 9.50 4.88 1.65
C SER A 138 10.86 4.28 2.01
N LEU A 139 11.10 3.01 1.66
CA LEU A 139 12.39 2.34 1.86
C LEU A 139 13.52 2.99 1.07
N ALA A 140 13.31 3.30 -0.22
CA ALA A 140 14.32 3.94 -1.05
C ALA A 140 14.71 5.32 -0.52
N LEU A 141 13.75 6.11 -0.02
CA LEU A 141 14.02 7.39 0.63
C LEU A 141 14.79 7.25 1.94
N LEU A 142 14.53 6.18 2.70
CA LEU A 142 15.18 5.93 4.01
C LEU A 142 16.55 5.28 3.89
N ALA A 143 16.79 4.50 2.83
CA ALA A 143 18.10 3.93 2.52
C ALA A 143 19.07 5.02 2.06
N GLY A 144 18.58 5.97 1.24
CA GLY A 144 19.39 7.06 0.69
C GLY A 144 20.27 6.59 -0.46
N GLY A 145 20.34 7.37 -1.55
CA GLY A 145 21.27 7.10 -2.66
C GLY A 145 21.06 5.78 -3.42
N VAL A 146 19.81 5.34 -3.58
CA VAL A 146 19.47 4.07 -4.24
C VAL A 146 19.40 4.23 -5.77
N ASP A 147 19.97 3.27 -6.51
CA ASP A 147 19.87 3.18 -7.97
C ASP A 147 18.56 2.50 -8.45
N ASP A 148 18.29 2.58 -9.75
CA ASP A 148 17.07 2.04 -10.35
C ASP A 148 17.06 0.49 -10.34
N THR A 149 18.22 -0.16 -10.27
CA THR A 149 18.32 -1.62 -10.27
C THR A 149 17.84 -2.23 -8.95
N LEU A 150 18.23 -1.62 -7.81
CA LEU A 150 17.77 -2.01 -6.49
C LEU A 150 16.28 -1.71 -6.30
N ILE A 151 15.81 -0.56 -6.80
CA ILE A 151 14.39 -0.22 -6.81
C ILE A 151 13.61 -1.26 -7.64
N GLY A 152 14.08 -1.58 -8.84
CA GLY A 152 13.47 -2.57 -9.72
C GLY A 152 13.42 -3.96 -9.08
N SER A 153 14.49 -4.39 -8.42
CA SER A 153 14.55 -5.66 -7.69
C SER A 153 13.54 -5.71 -6.53
N ALA A 154 13.44 -4.64 -5.74
CA ALA A 154 12.46 -4.55 -4.66
C ALA A 154 11.02 -4.57 -5.17
N LEU A 155 10.73 -3.87 -6.28
CA LEU A 155 9.42 -3.88 -6.94
C LEU A 155 9.07 -5.23 -7.56
N ALA A 156 10.06 -5.96 -8.09
CA ALA A 156 9.86 -7.29 -8.65
C ALA A 156 9.50 -8.32 -7.58
N TRP A 157 10.03 -8.16 -6.36
CA TRP A 157 9.71 -9.01 -5.22
C TRP A 157 8.36 -8.68 -4.58
N ALA A 158 7.94 -7.42 -4.66
CA ALA A 158 6.67 -6.98 -4.11
C ALA A 158 5.48 -7.69 -4.78
N PRO A 159 4.43 -8.05 -4.02
CA PRO A 159 3.16 -8.47 -4.59
C PRO A 159 2.63 -7.47 -5.63
N LYS A 160 2.13 -7.98 -6.76
CA LYS A 160 1.73 -7.18 -7.91
C LYS A 160 0.23 -6.90 -7.89
N SER A 161 -0.15 -5.62 -7.90
CA SER A 161 -1.52 -5.17 -8.11
C SER A 161 -1.96 -5.42 -9.56
N ASP A 162 -3.26 -5.61 -9.75
CA ASP A 162 -3.88 -5.72 -11.07
C ASP A 162 -3.91 -4.36 -11.79
N LEU A 163 -3.96 -3.26 -11.04
CA LEU A 163 -3.93 -1.89 -11.56
C LEU A 163 -3.14 -0.97 -10.64
N LEU A 164 -2.23 -0.19 -11.23
CA LEU A 164 -1.48 0.86 -10.55
C LEU A 164 -1.99 2.23 -10.95
N VAL A 165 -2.24 3.09 -9.95
CA VAL A 165 -2.65 4.48 -10.15
C VAL A 165 -1.70 5.43 -9.45
N ARG A 166 -1.02 6.27 -10.23
CA ARG A 166 -0.13 7.32 -9.75
C ARG A 166 -0.89 8.63 -9.60
N LEU A 167 -0.98 9.15 -8.38
CA LEU A 167 -1.52 10.48 -8.14
C LEU A 167 -0.45 11.54 -8.39
N ILE A 168 -0.77 12.50 -9.25
CA ILE A 168 0.09 13.62 -9.62
C ILE A 168 -0.51 14.90 -9.05
N ALA A 169 0.36 15.79 -8.57
CA ALA A 169 -0.03 17.10 -8.07
C ALA A 169 1.10 18.10 -8.35
N PRO A 170 0.78 19.35 -8.74
CA PRO A 170 1.77 20.41 -8.90
C PRO A 170 2.56 20.63 -7.62
N LEU A 171 3.85 20.93 -7.76
CA LEU A 171 4.77 21.04 -6.63
C LEU A 171 4.31 22.08 -5.61
N ASP A 172 3.78 23.21 -6.07
CA ASP A 172 3.36 24.30 -5.19
C ASP A 172 2.10 23.94 -4.40
N LEU A 173 1.20 23.18 -5.01
CA LEU A 173 0.03 22.64 -4.33
C LEU A 173 0.42 21.55 -3.33
N LEU A 174 1.43 20.72 -3.63
CA LEU A 174 2.00 19.78 -2.66
C LEU A 174 2.58 20.52 -1.46
N LYS A 175 3.39 21.57 -1.69
CA LYS A 175 3.98 22.40 -0.63
C LYS A 175 2.89 23.03 0.24
N ALA A 176 1.86 23.64 -0.38
CA ALA A 176 0.75 24.25 0.34
C ALA A 176 0.02 23.24 1.23
N ARG A 177 -0.41 22.10 0.65
CA ARG A 177 -1.11 21.05 1.41
C ARG A 177 -0.26 20.45 2.52
N LEU A 178 1.04 20.34 2.32
CA LEU A 178 1.97 19.85 3.34
C LEU A 178 2.20 20.86 4.45
N HIS A 179 2.31 22.15 4.11
CA HIS A 179 2.42 23.23 5.07
C HIS A 179 1.15 23.31 5.95
N ASP A 180 -0.03 23.26 5.33
CA ASP A 180 -1.30 23.25 6.06
C ASP A 180 -1.41 22.04 7.00
N ARG A 181 -0.99 20.86 6.54
CA ARG A 181 -0.95 19.65 7.38
C ARG A 181 0.05 19.78 8.54
N GLN A 182 1.22 20.37 8.31
CA GLN A 182 2.21 20.58 9.37
C GLN A 182 1.70 21.49 10.48
N ASN A 183 0.89 22.49 10.14
CA ASN A 183 0.29 23.42 11.10
C ASN A 183 -0.81 22.78 11.97
N VAL A 184 -1.40 21.68 11.52
CA VAL A 184 -2.45 20.94 12.24
C VAL A 184 -1.87 19.76 13.03
N GLN A 185 -0.67 19.28 12.69
CA GLN A 185 -0.04 18.13 13.33
C GLN A 185 0.77 18.47 14.57
N SER A 186 0.68 17.61 15.58
CA SER A 186 1.48 17.71 16.80
C SER A 186 2.97 17.47 16.52
N ALA A 187 3.86 18.12 17.28
CA ALA A 187 5.32 18.03 17.10
C ALA A 187 5.88 16.59 17.11
N LEU A 188 5.18 15.65 17.75
CA LEU A 188 5.56 14.23 17.73
C LEU A 188 5.14 13.51 16.45
N GLU A 189 4.03 13.91 15.80
CA GLU A 189 3.63 13.40 14.49
C GLU A 189 4.58 13.88 13.38
N GLN A 190 5.14 15.08 13.53
CA GLN A 190 6.18 15.62 12.65
C GLN A 190 7.50 14.83 12.72
N LEU A 191 7.80 14.17 13.84
CA LEU A 191 8.94 13.23 13.94
C LEU A 191 8.74 11.96 13.09
N PHE A 192 7.48 11.64 12.74
CA PHE A 192 7.07 10.43 12.02
C PHE A 192 6.73 10.64 10.54
N GLU A 193 6.48 11.87 10.09
CA GLU A 193 6.28 12.23 8.68
C GLU A 193 7.56 12.86 8.08
N PRO A 194 7.77 12.75 6.76
CA PRO A 194 8.95 13.32 6.13
C PRO A 194 8.85 14.86 6.08
N ASN A 195 9.87 15.57 6.60
CA ASN A 195 10.09 17.01 6.41
C ASN A 195 9.80 17.46 4.96
N LEU A 196 9.54 18.75 4.74
CA LEU A 196 9.31 19.32 3.39
C LEU A 196 10.36 18.87 2.37
N SER A 197 11.64 18.87 2.73
CA SER A 197 12.73 18.37 1.88
C SER A 197 12.61 16.88 1.53
N ARG A 198 12.18 16.04 2.48
CA ARG A 198 11.90 14.62 2.22
C ARG A 198 10.61 14.43 1.42
N SER A 199 9.64 15.33 1.54
CA SER A 199 8.42 15.32 0.73
C SER A 199 8.70 15.71 -0.72
N LEU A 200 9.58 16.68 -0.96
CA LEU A 200 10.09 17.01 -2.30
C LEU A 200 10.95 15.87 -2.88
N ALA A 201 11.81 15.25 -2.07
CA ALA A 201 12.53 14.05 -2.46
C ALA A 201 11.58 12.89 -2.79
N SER A 202 10.45 12.79 -2.07
CA SER A 202 9.41 11.79 -2.34
C SER A 202 8.73 12.00 -3.68
N ALA A 203 8.48 13.25 -4.11
CA ALA A 203 7.94 13.50 -5.45
C ALA A 203 8.88 12.96 -6.54
N ARG A 204 10.17 13.32 -6.48
CA ARG A 204 11.18 12.81 -7.42
C ARG A 204 11.32 11.28 -7.37
N MET A 205 11.26 10.67 -6.18
CA MET A 205 11.32 9.22 -6.03
C MET A 205 10.10 8.52 -6.62
N VAL A 206 8.90 9.10 -6.47
CA VAL A 206 7.67 8.60 -7.10
C VAL A 206 7.79 8.63 -8.62
N ASP A 207 8.39 9.68 -9.16
CA ASP A 207 8.62 9.79 -10.61
C ASP A 207 9.57 8.67 -11.07
N ARG A 208 10.73 8.51 -10.42
CA ARG A 208 11.65 7.38 -10.69
C ARG A 208 10.99 6.02 -10.57
N LEU A 209 10.16 5.80 -9.55
CA LEU A 209 9.42 4.54 -9.39
C LEU A 209 8.45 4.27 -10.54
N SER A 210 7.78 5.32 -11.01
CA SER A 210 6.88 5.22 -12.17
C SER A 210 7.65 4.77 -13.40
N ASP A 211 8.85 5.32 -13.63
CA ASP A 211 9.68 5.00 -14.78
C ASP A 211 10.19 3.55 -14.69
N VAL A 212 10.69 3.12 -13.52
CA VAL A 212 11.11 1.73 -13.29
C VAL A 212 9.95 0.74 -13.48
N LEU A 213 8.76 1.07 -12.97
CA LEU A 213 7.56 0.24 -13.16
C LEU A 213 7.22 0.08 -14.65
N GLN A 214 7.24 1.19 -15.41
CA GLN A 214 6.96 1.17 -16.84
C GLN A 214 8.01 0.38 -17.62
N GLN A 215 9.30 0.53 -17.29
CA GLN A 215 10.39 -0.26 -17.87
C GLN A 215 10.22 -1.77 -17.62
N GLN A 216 9.62 -2.15 -16.48
CA GLN A 216 9.27 -3.54 -16.16
C GLN A 216 7.94 -4.00 -16.80
N GLY A 217 7.36 -3.22 -17.71
CA GLY A 217 6.10 -3.55 -18.38
C GLY A 217 4.86 -3.41 -17.50
N ARG A 218 4.95 -2.76 -16.33
CA ARG A 218 3.79 -2.51 -15.47
C ARG A 218 3.01 -1.32 -16.01
N SER A 219 1.72 -1.53 -16.32
CA SER A 219 0.80 -0.44 -16.69
C SER A 219 0.53 0.45 -15.47
N VAL A 220 0.94 1.72 -15.56
CA VAL A 220 0.69 2.75 -14.55
C VAL A 220 -0.25 3.81 -15.16
N LEU A 221 -1.42 4.00 -14.56
CA LEU A 221 -2.32 5.09 -14.92
C LEU A 221 -2.07 6.30 -14.03
N SER A 222 -2.02 7.49 -14.61
CA SER A 222 -1.98 8.72 -13.81
C SER A 222 -3.38 9.08 -13.31
N ALA A 223 -3.46 9.89 -12.25
CA ALA A 223 -4.70 10.52 -11.80
C ALA A 223 -4.35 11.86 -11.15
N SER A 224 -5.27 12.81 -11.25
CA SER A 224 -5.16 14.11 -10.61
C SER A 224 -6.32 14.30 -9.63
N SER A 225 -6.06 15.02 -8.54
CA SER A 225 -7.09 15.50 -7.62
C SER A 225 -6.73 16.91 -7.15
N VAL A 226 -6.36 17.74 -8.12
CA VAL A 226 -6.00 19.16 -7.90
C VAL A 226 -7.24 19.93 -7.50
N ASP A 227 -8.33 19.72 -8.25
CA ASP A 227 -9.65 20.30 -8.07
C ASP A 227 -10.74 19.23 -8.25
N GLN A 228 -12.00 19.62 -8.08
CA GLN A 228 -13.13 18.70 -8.15
C GLN A 228 -13.33 18.12 -9.56
N SER A 229 -13.17 18.93 -10.61
CA SER A 229 -13.34 18.48 -11.99
C SER A 229 -12.27 17.46 -12.40
N SER A 230 -11.00 17.72 -12.09
CA SER A 230 -9.89 16.80 -12.36
C SER A 230 -10.01 15.49 -11.55
N LEU A 231 -10.52 15.57 -10.32
CA LEU A 231 -10.85 14.41 -9.50
C LEU A 231 -11.94 13.56 -10.18
N GLU A 232 -13.05 14.17 -10.57
CA GLU A 232 -14.19 13.47 -11.21
C GLU A 232 -13.79 12.84 -12.54
N GLU A 233 -13.05 13.55 -13.39
CA GLU A 233 -12.54 13.03 -14.65
C GLU A 233 -11.60 11.84 -14.42
N SER A 234 -10.65 11.98 -13.49
CA SER A 234 -9.70 10.92 -13.16
C SER A 234 -10.41 9.70 -12.58
N VAL A 235 -11.36 9.89 -11.68
CA VAL A 235 -12.18 8.80 -11.11
C VAL A 235 -12.95 8.09 -12.22
N CYS A 236 -13.60 8.84 -13.12
CA CYS A 236 -14.35 8.24 -14.22
C CYS A 236 -13.44 7.45 -15.18
N ARG A 237 -12.24 7.95 -15.47
CA ARG A 237 -11.26 7.21 -16.28
C ARG A 237 -10.83 5.90 -15.60
N ILE A 238 -10.47 5.95 -14.32
CA ILE A 238 -10.04 4.74 -13.59
C ILE A 238 -11.19 3.75 -13.40
N GLU A 239 -12.42 4.23 -13.18
CA GLU A 239 -13.64 3.40 -13.14
C GLU A 239 -13.81 2.58 -14.43
N ARG A 240 -13.67 3.23 -15.60
CA ARG A 240 -13.76 2.53 -16.90
C ARG A 240 -12.69 1.47 -17.04
N GLU A 241 -11.45 1.78 -16.65
CA GLU A 241 -10.36 0.81 -16.68
C GLU A 241 -10.63 -0.39 -15.78
N VAL A 242 -11.07 -0.15 -14.54
CA VAL A 242 -11.42 -1.22 -13.60
C VAL A 242 -12.50 -2.12 -14.20
N THR A 243 -13.54 -1.53 -14.77
CA THR A 243 -14.66 -2.26 -15.39
C THR A 243 -14.18 -3.09 -16.59
N SER A 244 -13.36 -2.51 -17.46
CA SER A 244 -12.79 -3.19 -18.63
C SER A 244 -11.94 -4.41 -18.25
N ARG A 245 -11.10 -4.29 -17.21
CA ARG A 245 -10.28 -5.40 -16.71
C ARG A 245 -11.13 -6.53 -16.11
N LEU A 246 -12.17 -6.18 -15.34
CA LEU A 246 -13.09 -7.17 -14.77
C LEU A 246 -13.83 -7.95 -15.86
N GLN A 247 -14.27 -7.28 -16.93
CA GLN A 247 -14.91 -7.92 -18.08
C GLN A 247 -13.95 -8.84 -18.84
N SER A 248 -12.72 -8.37 -19.09
CA SER A 248 -11.68 -9.15 -19.78
C SER A 248 -11.30 -10.42 -19.02
N CYS A 249 -11.17 -10.33 -17.68
CA CYS A 249 -10.92 -11.50 -16.83
C CYS A 249 -12.08 -12.50 -16.86
N THR A 250 -13.32 -12.02 -16.95
CA THR A 250 -14.51 -12.88 -16.99
C THR A 250 -14.60 -13.64 -18.31
N GLN A 251 -14.34 -12.96 -19.43
CA GLN A 251 -14.30 -13.56 -20.77
C GLN A 251 -13.18 -14.59 -20.92
N ASN A 252 -11.98 -14.29 -20.41
CA ASN A 252 -10.84 -15.23 -20.43
C ASN A 252 -11.08 -16.48 -19.57
N ASN A 253 -11.85 -16.38 -18.48
CA ASN A 253 -12.21 -17.55 -17.67
C ASN A 253 -13.29 -18.41 -18.33
N ALA A 254 -14.23 -17.82 -19.06
CA ALA A 254 -15.28 -18.54 -19.79
C ALA A 254 -14.74 -19.37 -20.98
N LEU A 255 -13.59 -18.98 -21.53
CA LEU A 255 -12.93 -19.64 -22.67
C LEU A 255 -11.96 -20.77 -22.26
N ARG A 256 -11.78 -21.05 -20.96
CA ARG A 256 -11.04 -22.24 -20.51
C ARG A 256 -11.96 -23.46 -20.57
N PRO A 257 -11.72 -24.46 -21.44
CA PRO A 257 -12.48 -25.71 -21.36
C PRO A 257 -12.22 -26.34 -19.99
N ALA A 258 -13.31 -26.74 -19.32
CA ALA A 258 -13.24 -27.47 -18.07
C ALA A 258 -12.35 -28.70 -18.29
N VAL A 259 -11.14 -28.69 -17.71
CA VAL A 259 -10.31 -29.88 -17.62
C VAL A 259 -11.14 -30.88 -16.82
N ARG A 260 -11.70 -31.86 -17.53
CA ARG A 260 -12.46 -32.97 -16.96
C ARG A 260 -11.66 -33.52 -15.78
N ALA A 261 -12.31 -33.56 -14.62
CA ALA A 261 -11.84 -34.32 -13.48
C ALA A 261 -11.51 -35.75 -13.95
N VAL A 262 -10.24 -36.12 -13.87
CA VAL A 262 -9.82 -37.52 -13.99
C VAL A 262 -10.35 -38.21 -12.73
N ALA A 263 -11.43 -38.96 -12.90
CA ALA A 263 -11.99 -39.84 -11.87
C ALA A 263 -10.98 -40.98 -11.56
N PRO A 264 -11.07 -41.58 -10.37
CA PRO A 264 -9.96 -42.29 -9.75
C PRO A 264 -9.70 -43.65 -10.41
N PHE A 265 -8.43 -43.99 -10.51
CA PHE A 265 -7.96 -45.33 -10.84
C PHE A 265 -8.42 -46.30 -9.75
N ARG A 266 -9.45 -47.13 -10.04
CA ARG A 266 -9.79 -48.30 -9.24
C ARG A 266 -8.66 -49.32 -9.42
N ALA A 267 -7.83 -49.49 -8.41
CA ALA A 267 -7.01 -50.69 -8.27
C ALA A 267 -7.96 -51.87 -8.02
N GLY A 268 -7.90 -52.86 -8.91
CA GLY A 268 -8.59 -54.13 -8.72
C GLY A 268 -7.85 -54.98 -7.69
N ASP A 269 -8.61 -55.50 -6.74
CA ASP A 269 -8.24 -56.64 -5.92
C ASP A 269 -8.08 -57.88 -6.81
N GLY A 270 -7.05 -58.67 -6.54
CA GLY A 270 -6.87 -59.96 -7.18
C GLY A 270 -5.49 -60.55 -6.99
N TYR A 271 -5.11 -60.87 -5.75
CA TYR A 271 -4.27 -62.03 -5.41
C TYR A 271 -4.53 -62.43 -3.94
N GLU A 272 -4.69 -63.75 -3.78
CA GLU A 272 -4.99 -64.57 -2.58
C GLU A 272 -6.47 -64.78 -2.22
#